data_AF-A0A2D6U0P5-F1
#
_entry.id   AF-A0A2D6U0P5-F1
#
_cell.length_a   1.000
_cell.length_b   1.000
_cell.length_c   1.000
_cell.angle_alpha   90.00
_cell.angle_beta   90.00
_cell.angle_gamma   90.00
#
_symmetry.space_group_name_H-M   'P 1'
#
loop_
_entity.id
_entity.type
_entity.pdbx_description
1 polymer ?
#
loop_
_entity_poly.entity_id
_entity_poly.type
_entity_poly.pdbx_seq_one_letter_code
_entity_poly.pdbx_strand_id
1 'polypeptide(L)'
;MNKKGWIRIVEMFIAIMIIATAVLLVASKQVGERDISSEVYEKQRQIFEVVGSNDVYREEIIGIDLSGGCVNLNRGDSYGFIDYIDKSVPNSWDFVVNLCKIGLISNKGSPNDKEVFVSESVISAVVDDYPNEEPRKMRLSVWGK
;
A
#
# COMPACT_ATOMS: atom_id res chain seq x y z
N MET A 1 -7.48 -45.65 49.46
CA MET A 1 -7.46 -44.43 48.61
C MET A 1 -6.76 -44.76 47.29
N ASN A 2 -7.50 -44.68 46.17
CA ASN A 2 -7.07 -45.10 44.83
C ASN A 2 -6.11 -44.09 44.18
N LYS A 3 -4.86 -44.01 44.66
CA LYS A 3 -3.81 -43.14 44.10
C LYS A 3 -3.51 -43.43 42.62
N LYS A 4 -3.70 -44.69 42.18
CA LYS A 4 -3.52 -45.11 40.78
C LYS A 4 -4.55 -44.51 39.82
N GLY A 5 -5.80 -44.33 40.27
CA GLY A 5 -6.85 -43.74 39.43
C GLY A 5 -6.62 -42.25 39.19
N TRP A 6 -6.13 -41.55 40.21
CA TRP A 6 -5.86 -40.12 40.16
C TRP A 6 -4.73 -39.77 39.17
N ILE A 7 -3.67 -40.59 39.11
CA ILE A 7 -2.56 -40.41 38.17
C ILE A 7 -3.02 -40.54 36.71
N ARG A 8 -3.89 -41.50 36.41
CA ARG A 8 -4.43 -41.68 35.04
C ARG A 8 -5.30 -40.50 34.58
N ILE A 9 -6.02 -39.87 35.52
CA ILE A 9 -6.83 -38.68 35.22
C ILE A 9 -5.93 -37.50 34.89
N VAL A 10 -4.87 -37.29 35.67
CA VAL A 10 -3.90 -36.22 35.43
C VAL A 10 -3.18 -36.41 34.09
N GLU A 11 -2.82 -37.65 33.73
CA GLU A 11 -2.18 -37.98 32.46
C GLU A 11 -3.08 -37.65 31.25
N MET A 12 -4.34 -38.07 31.27
CA MET A 12 -5.34 -37.72 30.25
C MET A 12 -5.53 -36.21 30.14
N PHE A 13 -5.55 -35.50 31.28
CA PHE A 13 -5.75 -34.05 31.30
C PHE A 13 -4.58 -33.32 30.62
N ILE A 14 -3.34 -33.73 30.89
CA ILE A 14 -2.15 -33.18 30.25
C ILE A 14 -2.17 -33.43 28.73
N ALA A 15 -2.55 -34.65 28.30
CA ALA A 15 -2.67 -34.98 26.88
C ALA A 15 -3.69 -34.08 26.16
N ILE A 16 -4.86 -33.87 26.77
CA ILE A 16 -5.89 -32.97 26.22
C ILE A 16 -5.37 -31.53 26.17
N MET A 17 -4.66 -31.06 27.19
CA MET A 17 -4.08 -29.73 27.22
C MET A 17 -3.06 -29.51 26.09
N ILE A 18 -2.21 -30.50 25.82
CA ILE A 18 -1.23 -30.45 24.74
C ILE A 18 -1.94 -30.37 23.38
N ILE A 19 -2.96 -31.21 23.16
CA ILE A 19 -3.75 -31.21 21.92
C ILE A 19 -4.48 -29.87 21.74
N ALA A 20 -5.14 -29.36 22.77
CA ALA A 20 -5.83 -28.07 22.73
C ALA A 20 -4.87 -26.92 22.41
N THR A 21 -3.67 -26.92 23.00
CA THR A 21 -2.64 -25.92 22.73
C THR A 21 -2.15 -25.99 21.29
N ALA A 22 -1.91 -27.20 20.77
CA ALA A 22 -1.51 -27.39 19.38
C ALA A 22 -2.59 -26.89 18.39
N VAL A 23 -3.87 -27.18 18.66
CA VAL A 23 -4.99 -26.68 17.86
C VAL A 23 -5.08 -25.15 17.92
N LEU A 24 -4.93 -24.55 19.10
CA LEU A 24 -4.90 -23.10 19.28
C LEU A 24 -3.75 -22.43 18.50
N LEU A 25 -2.55 -23.03 18.50
CA LEU A 25 -1.40 -22.51 17.74
C LEU A 25 -1.59 -22.61 16.22
N VAL A 26 -2.29 -23.64 15.74
CA VAL A 26 -2.62 -23.77 14.31
C VAL A 26 -3.72 -22.77 13.93
N ALA A 27 -4.75 -22.62 14.78
CA ALA A 27 -5.83 -21.66 14.56
C ALA A 27 -5.32 -20.20 14.62
N SER A 28 -4.40 -19.87 15.52
CA SER A 28 -3.83 -18.52 15.62
C SER A 28 -2.99 -18.15 14.39
N LYS A 29 -2.34 -19.12 13.74
CA LYS A 29 -1.61 -18.90 12.48
C LYS A 29 -2.52 -18.68 11.27
N GLN A 30 -3.78 -19.13 11.33
CA GLN A 30 -4.76 -18.89 10.26
C GLN A 30 -5.45 -17.53 10.34
N VAL A 31 -5.38 -16.84 11.48
CA VAL A 31 -5.72 -15.41 11.58
C VAL A 31 -4.52 -14.56 11.11
N GLY A 32 -3.91 -14.97 10.00
CA GLY A 32 -2.94 -14.15 9.30
C GLY A 32 -3.63 -12.87 8.84
N GLU A 33 -2.90 -11.76 8.92
CA GLU A 33 -3.29 -10.47 8.35
C GLU A 33 -4.02 -10.70 7.03
N ARG A 34 -5.22 -10.11 6.88
CA ARG A 34 -5.92 -10.14 5.59
C ARG A 34 -4.93 -9.67 4.56
N ASP A 35 -4.58 -10.55 3.62
CA ASP A 35 -3.65 -10.25 2.54
C ASP A 35 -4.32 -9.25 1.58
N ILE A 36 -4.36 -7.99 2.02
CA ILE A 36 -4.92 -6.86 1.26
C ILE A 36 -3.97 -6.44 0.14
N SER A 37 -2.78 -7.04 0.05
CA SER A 37 -1.76 -6.67 -0.93
C SER A 37 -2.32 -6.74 -2.35
N SER A 38 -3.03 -7.82 -2.69
CA SER A 38 -3.65 -8.01 -4.02
C SER A 38 -4.64 -6.90 -4.36
N GLU A 39 -5.56 -6.57 -3.43
CA GLU A 39 -6.56 -5.51 -3.61
C GLU A 39 -5.88 -4.13 -3.75
N VAL A 40 -4.87 -3.85 -2.92
CA VAL A 40 -4.14 -2.58 -2.94
C VAL A 40 -3.40 -2.42 -4.28
N TYR A 41 -2.70 -3.45 -4.76
CA TYR A 41 -1.97 -3.39 -6.03
C TYR A 41 -2.91 -3.27 -7.24
N GLU A 42 -4.06 -3.96 -7.23
CA GLU A 42 -5.07 -3.79 -8.27
C GLU A 42 -5.61 -2.36 -8.32
N LYS A 43 -5.89 -1.75 -7.16
CA LYS A 43 -6.32 -0.35 -7.07
C LYS A 43 -5.25 0.61 -7.54
N GLN A 44 -4.00 0.42 -7.12
CA GLN A 44 -2.89 1.25 -7.57
C GLN A 44 -2.72 1.17 -9.09
N ARG A 45 -2.85 -0.02 -9.67
CA ARG A 45 -2.80 -0.21 -11.13
C ARG A 45 -3.93 0.52 -11.84
N GLN A 46 -5.17 0.40 -11.38
CA GLN A 46 -6.32 1.12 -11.94
C GLN A 46 -6.12 2.64 -11.88
N ILE A 47 -5.58 3.14 -10.77
CA ILE A 47 -5.25 4.55 -10.60
C ILE A 47 -4.20 4.99 -11.64
N PHE A 48 -3.10 4.25 -11.79
CA PHE A 48 -2.07 4.60 -12.77
C PHE A 48 -2.56 4.53 -14.20
N GLU A 49 -3.46 3.59 -14.52
CA GLU A 49 -4.06 3.48 -15.85
C GLU A 49 -4.92 4.70 -16.17
N VAL A 50 -5.76 5.15 -15.25
CA VAL A 50 -6.61 6.34 -15.46
C VAL A 50 -5.78 7.63 -15.47
N VAL A 51 -4.84 7.78 -14.55
CA VAL A 51 -3.95 8.95 -14.50
C VAL A 51 -3.04 9.01 -15.73
N GLY A 52 -2.54 7.86 -16.18
CA GLY A 52 -1.65 7.77 -17.35
C GLY A 52 -2.36 7.80 -18.71
N SER A 53 -3.69 7.64 -18.77
CA SER A 53 -4.46 7.70 -20.01
C SER A 53 -5.26 9.00 -20.18
N ASN A 54 -5.42 9.79 -19.11
CA ASN A 54 -6.11 11.07 -19.16
C ASN A 54 -5.12 12.21 -19.40
N ASP A 55 -5.24 12.88 -20.56
CA ASP A 55 -4.32 13.94 -20.95
C ASP A 55 -4.31 15.13 -19.97
N VAL A 56 -5.46 15.48 -19.38
CA VAL A 56 -5.55 16.56 -18.37
C VAL A 56 -4.70 16.22 -17.14
N TYR A 57 -4.78 14.99 -16.64
CA TYR A 57 -3.99 14.57 -15.49
C TYR A 57 -2.50 14.49 -15.80
N ARG A 58 -2.15 14.10 -17.03
CA ARG A 58 -0.76 14.05 -17.48
C ARG A 58 -0.18 15.46 -17.58
N GLU A 59 -0.89 16.41 -18.17
CA GLU A 59 -0.51 17.81 -18.24
C GLU A 59 -0.35 18.42 -16.85
N GLU A 60 -1.28 18.16 -15.91
CA GLU A 60 -1.15 18.58 -14.51
C GLU A 60 0.14 18.03 -13.89
N ILE A 61 0.40 16.73 -14.05
CA ILE A 61 1.61 16.09 -13.51
C ILE A 61 2.87 16.69 -14.11
N ILE A 62 2.87 16.98 -15.41
CA ILE A 62 4.00 17.56 -16.15
C ILE A 62 4.21 19.05 -15.84
N GLY A 63 3.16 19.76 -15.43
CA GLY A 63 3.22 21.18 -15.07
C GLY A 63 3.77 21.47 -13.67
N ILE A 64 3.84 20.48 -12.78
CA ILE A 64 4.28 20.70 -11.38
C ILE A 64 5.75 21.13 -11.30
N ASP A 65 6.11 22.14 -10.52
CA ASP A 65 7.52 22.47 -10.35
C ASP A 65 8.29 21.39 -9.54
N LEU A 66 9.33 20.82 -10.14
CA LEU A 66 10.22 19.83 -9.52
C LEU A 66 11.63 20.41 -9.30
N SER A 67 11.75 21.72 -9.08
CA SER A 67 13.02 22.40 -8.76
C SER A 67 13.77 21.77 -7.58
N GLY A 68 13.04 21.21 -6.60
CA GLY A 68 13.59 20.43 -5.47
C GLY A 68 13.87 18.95 -5.75
N GLY A 69 13.73 18.49 -7.00
CA GLY A 69 13.92 17.10 -7.44
C GLY A 69 12.68 16.22 -7.30
N CYS A 70 12.04 16.24 -6.13
CA CYS A 70 10.81 15.51 -5.85
C CYS A 70 9.81 16.34 -5.05
N VAL A 71 8.53 16.11 -5.29
CA VAL A 71 7.41 16.72 -4.56
C VAL A 71 6.51 15.61 -4.01
N ASN A 72 6.06 15.80 -2.78
CA ASN A 72 5.12 14.90 -2.12
C ASN A 72 3.75 15.55 -2.10
N LEU A 73 2.76 14.79 -2.57
CA LEU A 73 1.38 15.21 -2.65
C LEU A 73 0.52 14.26 -1.80
N ASN A 74 -0.41 14.84 -1.05
CA ASN A 74 -1.29 14.16 -0.11
C ASN A 74 -2.75 14.51 -0.40
N ARG A 75 -3.65 13.82 0.30
CA ARG A 75 -5.08 14.13 0.34
C ARG A 75 -5.32 15.62 0.63
N GLY A 76 -6.02 16.30 -0.27
CA GLY A 76 -6.37 17.72 -0.16
C GLY A 76 -5.50 18.67 -0.98
N ASP A 77 -4.44 18.20 -1.63
CA ASP A 77 -3.68 19.03 -2.57
C ASP A 77 -4.53 19.38 -3.80
N SER A 78 -4.35 20.60 -4.32
CA SER A 78 -5.21 21.21 -5.35
C SER A 78 -4.95 20.72 -6.78
N TYR A 79 -4.82 19.41 -6.97
CA TYR A 79 -4.64 18.77 -8.28
C TYR A 79 -5.81 17.83 -8.59
N GLY A 80 -6.32 17.87 -9.82
CA GLY A 80 -7.48 17.07 -10.24
C GLY A 80 -7.21 15.57 -10.13
N PHE A 81 -5.99 15.12 -10.46
CA PHE A 81 -5.62 13.72 -10.31
C PHE A 81 -5.52 13.28 -8.84
N ILE A 82 -5.17 14.17 -7.91
CA ILE A 82 -5.13 13.86 -6.47
C ILE A 82 -6.55 13.69 -5.92
N ASP A 83 -7.49 14.54 -6.32
CA ASP A 83 -8.92 14.40 -5.98
C ASP A 83 -9.50 13.07 -6.52
N TYR A 84 -9.08 12.66 -7.72
CA TYR A 84 -9.45 11.35 -8.26
C TYR A 84 -8.89 10.20 -7.42
N ILE A 85 -7.61 10.26 -7.02
CA ILE A 85 -6.98 9.25 -6.16
C ILE A 85 -7.70 9.20 -4.82
N ASP A 86 -8.04 10.35 -4.23
CA ASP A 86 -8.74 10.43 -2.96
C ASP A 86 -10.12 9.75 -3.00
N LYS A 87 -10.87 9.97 -4.08
CA LYS A 87 -12.17 9.32 -4.32
C LYS A 87 -12.05 7.82 -4.62
N SER A 88 -10.93 7.40 -5.18
CA SER A 88 -10.68 6.01 -5.59
C SER A 88 -10.14 5.13 -4.46
N VAL A 89 -9.43 5.74 -3.51
CA VAL A 89 -8.85 5.06 -2.34
C VAL A 89 -9.87 5.01 -1.21
N PRO A 90 -10.16 3.82 -0.63
CA PRO A 90 -11.05 3.69 0.52
C PRO A 90 -10.66 4.60 1.70
N ASN A 91 -11.66 5.09 2.44
CA ASN A 91 -11.45 5.95 3.62
C ASN A 91 -10.63 5.28 4.73
N SER A 92 -10.56 3.95 4.75
CA SER A 92 -9.75 3.14 5.66
C SER A 92 -8.24 3.21 5.36
N TRP A 93 -7.86 3.75 4.21
CA TRP A 93 -6.48 3.87 3.77
C TRP A 93 -6.03 5.33 3.70
N ASP A 94 -4.74 5.52 3.88
CA ASP A 94 -4.04 6.76 3.59
C ASP A 94 -3.04 6.53 2.47
N PHE A 95 -2.66 7.62 1.79
CA PHE A 95 -1.75 7.56 0.67
C PHE A 95 -0.87 8.81 0.59
N VAL A 96 0.29 8.66 -0.04
CA VAL A 96 1.12 9.76 -0.52
C VAL A 96 1.53 9.48 -1.96
N VAL A 97 1.45 10.50 -2.80
CA VAL A 97 1.98 10.48 -4.16
C VAL A 97 3.30 11.24 -4.15
N ASN A 98 4.36 10.59 -4.62
CA ASN A 98 5.65 11.22 -4.82
C ASN A 98 5.86 11.41 -6.33
N LEU A 99 6.06 12.64 -6.76
CA LEU A 99 6.45 12.98 -8.12
C LEU A 99 7.92 13.35 -8.13
N CYS A 100 8.69 12.75 -9.03
CA CYS A 100 10.12 12.95 -9.14
C CYS A 100 10.57 13.01 -10.59
N LYS A 101 11.73 13.63 -10.82
CA LYS A 101 12.48 13.41 -12.06
C LYS A 101 12.91 11.95 -12.18
N ILE A 102 13.03 11.47 -13.42
CA ILE A 102 13.54 10.11 -13.69
C ILE A 102 14.95 9.97 -13.11
N GLY A 103 15.22 8.83 -12.46
CA GLY A 103 16.51 8.54 -11.83
C GLY A 103 16.64 9.01 -10.38
N LEU A 104 15.70 9.80 -9.85
CA LEU A 104 15.67 10.16 -8.42
C LEU A 104 14.84 9.17 -7.60
N ILE A 105 15.28 8.92 -6.38
CA ILE A 105 14.59 8.10 -5.39
C ILE A 105 13.94 9.03 -4.36
N SER A 106 12.62 9.00 -4.23
CA SER A 106 11.92 9.60 -3.08
C SER A 106 11.40 8.51 -2.15
N ASN A 107 11.88 8.53 -0.91
CA ASN A 107 11.36 7.74 0.21
C ASN A 107 10.71 8.65 1.29
N LYS A 108 10.38 9.90 0.98
CA LYS A 108 9.83 10.82 1.98
C LYS A 108 8.31 10.72 2.03
N GLY A 109 7.73 10.56 3.23
CA GLY A 109 6.29 10.74 3.47
C GLY A 109 5.51 9.48 3.81
N SER A 110 6.12 8.30 3.80
CA SER A 110 5.49 7.07 4.29
C SER A 110 5.72 6.86 5.80
N PRO A 111 4.75 6.30 6.55
CA PRO A 111 4.94 5.91 7.95
C PRO A 111 6.00 4.81 8.09
N ASN A 112 6.76 4.84 9.19
CA ASN A 112 7.79 3.83 9.49
C ASN A 112 7.27 2.66 10.34
N ASP A 113 6.08 2.81 10.90
CA ASP A 113 5.44 1.91 11.87
C ASP A 113 4.31 1.07 11.25
N LYS A 114 4.11 1.16 9.93
CA LYS A 114 3.03 0.50 9.20
C LYS A 114 3.55 -0.25 7.99
N GLU A 115 2.79 -1.24 7.54
CA GLU A 115 3.00 -1.86 6.24
C GLU A 115 2.59 -0.88 5.12
N VAL A 116 3.52 -0.63 4.20
CA VAL A 116 3.33 0.34 3.11
C VAL A 116 3.45 -0.37 1.79
N PHE A 117 2.40 -0.28 0.98
CA PHE A 117 2.35 -0.81 -0.38
C PHE A 117 2.76 0.27 -1.36
N VAL A 118 3.79 0.01 -2.16
CA VAL A 118 4.38 1.01 -3.05
C VAL A 118 4.34 0.51 -4.49
N SER A 119 3.81 1.34 -5.37
CA SER A 119 3.86 1.12 -6.82
C SER A 119 4.38 2.37 -7.52
N GLU A 120 5.10 2.18 -8.63
CA GLU A 120 5.73 3.24 -9.41
C GLU A 120 5.37 3.11 -10.88
N SER A 121 5.13 4.25 -11.54
CA SER A 121 4.95 4.34 -12.98
C SER A 121 5.60 5.61 -13.52
N VAL A 122 5.98 5.59 -14.80
CA VAL A 122 6.51 6.76 -15.51
C VAL A 122 5.38 7.34 -16.35
N ILE A 123 5.09 8.62 -16.14
CA ILE A 123 4.10 9.39 -16.88
C ILE A 123 4.86 10.27 -17.88
N SER A 124 4.65 10.02 -19.17
CA SER A 124 5.24 10.82 -20.24
C SER A 124 4.27 11.88 -20.76
N ALA A 125 4.82 12.88 -21.44
CA ALA A 125 4.09 13.88 -22.22
C ALA A 125 3.33 13.27 -23.40
N VAL A 126 2.35 14.02 -23.90
CA VAL A 126 1.70 13.75 -25.19
C VAL A 126 2.78 13.83 -26.29
N VAL A 127 2.74 12.91 -27.25
CA VAL A 127 3.81 12.70 -28.25
C VAL A 127 4.09 13.96 -29.10
N ASP A 128 3.12 14.87 -29.20
CA ASP A 128 3.17 16.01 -30.10
C ASP A 128 3.98 17.22 -29.59
N ASP A 129 4.40 17.26 -28.30
CA ASP A 129 5.10 18.43 -27.70
C ASP A 129 6.55 18.13 -27.24
N TYR A 130 7.13 17.05 -27.76
CA TYR A 130 8.54 16.73 -27.53
C TYR A 130 9.43 17.70 -28.33
N PRO A 131 10.29 18.52 -27.67
CA PRO A 131 11.17 18.13 -26.58
C PRO A 131 11.03 18.92 -25.26
N ASN A 132 9.98 19.71 -25.07
CA ASN A 132 9.91 20.63 -23.91
C ASN A 132 9.36 19.99 -22.63
N GLU A 133 8.79 18.79 -22.73
CA GLU A 133 8.15 18.10 -21.60
C GLU A 133 8.92 16.84 -21.20
N GLU A 134 9.67 16.93 -20.10
CA GLU A 134 10.38 15.78 -19.53
C GLU A 134 9.40 14.81 -18.84
N PRO A 135 9.48 13.50 -19.11
CA PRO A 135 8.67 12.51 -18.44
C PRO A 135 8.97 12.47 -16.93
N ARG A 136 7.95 12.17 -16.14
CA ARG A 136 7.99 12.20 -14.67
C ARG A 136 7.74 10.84 -14.08
N LYS A 137 8.42 10.54 -12.99
CA LYS A 137 8.19 9.33 -12.21
C LYS A 137 7.17 9.61 -11.12
N MET A 138 6.06 8.89 -11.16
CA MET A 138 5.02 8.93 -10.13
C MET A 138 5.10 7.65 -9.29
N ARG A 139 5.20 7.83 -7.97
CA ARG A 139 5.17 6.74 -6.98
C ARG A 139 3.97 6.95 -6.08
N LEU A 140 3.13 5.93 -5.95
CA LEU A 140 1.98 5.92 -5.05
C LEU A 140 2.28 4.96 -3.90
N SER A 141 2.31 5.50 -2.70
CA SER A 141 2.46 4.73 -1.46
C SER A 141 1.14 4.73 -0.71
N VAL A 142 0.65 3.57 -0.30
CA VAL A 142 -0.64 3.38 0.38
C VAL A 142 -0.46 2.54 1.63
N TRP A 143 -1.18 2.85 2.70
CA TRP A 143 -1.16 2.10 3.96
C TRP A 143 -2.52 2.15 4.66
N GLY A 144 -2.76 1.18 5.55
CA GLY A 144 -3.95 1.18 6.42
C GLY A 144 -3.88 2.27 7.50
N LYS A 145 -5.00 2.92 7.78
CA LYS A 145 -5.12 3.85 8.92
C LYS A 145 -5.02 3.15 10.26
#